data_AF-A0A7C6Q987-F1
#
_entry.id   AF-A0A7C6Q987-F1
#
_cell.length_a   1.000
_cell.length_b   1.000
_cell.length_c   1.000
_cell.angle_alpha   90.00
_cell.angle_beta   90.00
_cell.angle_gamma   90.00
#
_symmetry.space_group_name_H-M   'P 1'
#
loop_
_entity.id
_entity.type
_entity.pdbx_description
1 polymer ?
#
loop_
_entity_poly.entity_id
_entity_poly.type
_entity_poly.pdbx_seq_one_letter_code
_entity_poly.pdbx_strand_id
1 'polypeptide(L)' 'MTFDICPRCGSNLENYRCPGCGGLFIPRCAQCGNTLVFEEVEYNGVGLLRCGVCSNQIDFEIKSLVEQSELS' A
#
# COMPACT_ATOMS: atom_id res chain seq x y z
N MET A 1 9.76 -2.80 4.21
CA MET A 1 9.19 -1.43 4.13
C MET A 1 7.69 -1.60 4.27
N THR A 2 7.12 -1.20 5.41
CA THR A 2 5.73 -1.50 5.75
C THR A 2 4.85 -0.31 5.38
N PHE A 3 3.82 -0.55 4.56
CA PHE A 3 2.79 0.42 4.19
C PHE A 3 1.79 0.63 5.33
N ASP A 4 2.32 0.77 6.54
CA ASP A 4 1.54 0.68 7.77
C ASP A 4 1.29 2.06 8.36
N ILE A 5 1.72 3.14 7.71
CA ILE A 5 1.56 4.51 8.22
C ILE A 5 0.66 5.32 7.29
N CYS A 6 -0.35 5.97 7.87
CA CYS A 6 -1.22 6.88 7.17
C CYS A 6 -0.44 8.13 6.72
N PRO A 7 -0.40 8.44 5.41
CA PRO A 7 0.36 9.59 4.91
C PRO A 7 -0.27 10.93 5.30
N ARG A 8 -1.52 10.95 5.79
CA ARG A 8 -2.23 12.18 6.18
C ARG A 8 -2.01 12.58 7.63
N CYS A 9 -1.97 11.62 8.56
CA CYS A 9 -1.92 11.90 9.99
C CYS A 9 -0.82 11.15 10.75
N GLY A 10 -0.03 10.32 10.06
CA GLY A 10 1.09 9.57 10.66
C GLY A 10 0.68 8.42 11.58
N SER A 11 -0.62 8.17 11.78
CA SER A 11 -1.10 7.03 12.57
C SER A 11 -0.87 5.71 11.82
N ASN A 12 -0.71 4.62 12.58
CA ASN A 12 -0.68 3.29 11.99
C ASN A 12 -2.00 3.00 11.25
N LEU A 13 -1.90 2.32 10.11
CA LEU A 13 -3.02 1.79 9.34
C LEU A 13 -3.41 0.43 9.92
N GLU A 14 -4.71 0.24 10.13
CA GLU A 14 -5.30 -1.02 10.56
C GLU A 14 -6.06 -1.59 9.36
N ASN A 15 -5.61 -2.73 8.83
CA ASN A 15 -6.19 -3.34 7.63
C ASN A 15 -6.35 -2.32 6.48
N TYR A 16 -5.28 -1.58 6.18
CA TYR A 16 -5.23 -0.51 5.17
C TYR A 16 -6.08 0.74 5.49
N ARG A 17 -6.84 0.76 6.59
CA ARG A 17 -7.68 1.89 6.98
C ARG A 17 -7.02 2.70 8.08
N CYS A 18 -7.05 4.03 7.95
CA CYS A 18 -6.58 4.91 9.00
C CYS A 18 -7.68 5.16 10.04
N PRO A 19 -7.46 4.86 11.33
CA PRO A 19 -8.46 5.12 12.38
C PRO A 19 -8.68 6.63 12.62
N GLY A 20 -7.67 7.47 12.37
CA GLY A 20 -7.76 8.91 12.57
C GLY A 20 -8.51 9.65 11.45
N CYS A 21 -8.14 9.40 10.19
CA CYS A 21 -8.72 10.12 9.04
C CYS A 21 -9.74 9.31 8.24
N GLY A 22 -10.03 8.06 8.62
CA GLY A 22 -10.98 7.16 7.97
C GLY A 22 -10.56 6.64 6.58
N GLY A 23 -9.46 7.15 6.03
CA GLY A 23 -9.02 6.86 4.66
C GLY A 23 -8.54 5.43 4.48
N LEU A 24 -8.86 4.85 3.33
CA LEU A 24 -8.34 3.56 2.88
C LEU A 24 -7.11 3.79 1.99
N PHE A 25 -5.99 3.15 2.32
CA PHE A 25 -4.70 3.34 1.68
C PHE A 25 -4.10 2.00 1.29
N ILE A 26 -3.92 1.76 0.00
CA ILE A 26 -3.40 0.50 -0.51
C ILE A 26 -2.09 0.71 -1.28
N PRO A 27 -1.17 -0.28 -1.25
CA PRO A 27 0.03 -0.22 -2.08
C PRO A 27 -0.32 -0.34 -3.57
N ARG A 28 0.44 0.36 -4.40
CA ARG A 28 0.41 0.29 -5.87
C ARG A 28 1.83 0.12 -6.38
N CYS A 29 2.07 -0.86 -7.24
CA CYS A 29 3.34 -0.98 -7.93
C CYS A 29 3.52 0.20 -8.89
N ALA A 30 4.58 0.99 -8.74
CA ALA A 30 4.82 2.14 -9.60
C ALA A 30 5.08 1.74 -11.05
N GLN A 31 5.67 0.55 -11.28
CA GLN A 31 6.04 0.07 -12.61
C GLN A 31 4.85 -0.41 -13.45
N CYS A 32 3.96 -1.23 -12.90
CA CYS A 32 2.85 -1.83 -13.66
C CYS A 32 1.46 -1.41 -13.17
N GLY A 33 1.37 -0.65 -12.07
CA GLY A 33 0.11 -0.19 -11.49
C GLY A 33 -0.69 -1.25 -10.74
N ASN A 34 -0.16 -2.48 -10.57
CA ASN A 34 -0.80 -3.53 -9.78
C ASN A 34 -1.06 -3.07 -8.34
N THR A 35 -2.27 -3.32 -7.85
CA THR A 35 -2.70 -3.03 -6.47
C THR A 35 -3.22 -4.26 -5.74
N LEU A 36 -3.08 -5.46 -6.33
CA LEU A 36 -3.76 -6.67 -5.86
C LEU A 36 -2.79 -7.76 -5.43
N VAL A 37 -1.80 -8.07 -6.26
CA VAL A 37 -0.91 -9.21 -6.03
C VAL A 37 0.45 -8.72 -5.57
N PHE A 38 0.72 -8.89 -4.28
CA PHE A 38 2.02 -8.61 -3.69
C PHE A 38 2.48 -9.81 -2.87
N GLU A 39 3.79 -9.99 -2.83
CA GLU A 39 4.44 -11.07 -2.12
C GLU A 39 5.46 -10.46 -1.17
N GLU A 40 5.63 -11.07 0.01
CA GLU A 40 6.74 -10.76 0.89
C GLU A 40 7.91 -11.68 0.56
N VAL A 41 9.08 -11.10 0.33
CA VAL A 41 10.32 -11.83 0.04
C VAL A 41 11.38 -11.45 1.06
N GLU A 42 12.13 -12.43 1.55
CA GLU A 42 13.22 -12.19 2.48
C GLU A 42 14.54 -12.02 1.72
N TYR A 43 15.27 -10.94 2.01
CA TYR A 43 16.62 -10.72 1.50
C TYR A 43 17.54 -10.36 2.65
N ASN A 44 18.52 -11.22 2.96
CA ASN A 44 19.47 -11.04 4.08
C ASN A 44 18.78 -10.73 5.43
N GLY A 45 17.68 -11.42 5.75
CA GLY A 45 16.90 -11.18 6.98
C GLY A 45 15.98 -9.95 6.95
N VAL A 46 15.88 -9.26 5.82
CA VAL A 46 14.98 -8.10 5.64
C VAL A 46 13.80 -8.50 4.76
N GLY A 47 12.58 -8.34 5.29
CA GLY A 47 11.33 -8.50 4.53
C GLY A 47 11.11 -7.34 3.55
N LEU A 48 11.00 -7.67 2.27
CA LEU A 48 10.74 -6.74 1.16
C LEU A 48 9.42 -7.08 0.49
N LEU A 49 8.72 -6.06 0.01
CA LEU A 49 7.53 -6.24 -0.81
C LEU A 49 7.95 -6.44 -2.27
N ARG A 50 7.45 -7.49 -2.91
CA ARG A 50 7.58 -7.75 -4.35
C ARG A 50 6.23 -7.66 -5.04
N CYS A 51 6.17 -7.02 -6.20
CA CYS A 51 4.99 -7.10 -7.05
C CYS A 51 4.92 -8.48 -7.71
N GLY A 52 3.85 -9.24 -7.45
CA GLY A 52 3.67 -10.56 -8.05
C GLY A 52 3.36 -10.54 -9.56
N VAL A 53 3.16 -9.35 -10.16
CA VAL A 53 2.86 -9.20 -11.60
C VAL A 53 4.13 -8.92 -12.43
N CYS A 54 4.98 -8.00 -11.99
CA CYS A 54 6.18 -7.59 -12.76
C CYS A 54 7.50 -7.81 -12.01
N SER A 55 7.46 -8.40 -10.81
CA SER A 55 8.62 -8.68 -9.96
C SER A 55 9.39 -7.45 -9.46
N ASN A 56 8.82 -6.24 -9.59
CA ASN A 56 9.38 -5.03 -9.00
C ASN A 56 9.49 -5.14 -7.48
N GLN A 57 10.60 -4.67 -6.90
CA GLN A 57 10.91 -4.77 -5.46
C GLN A 57 11.29 -3.43 -4.83
N ILE A 58 11.37 -2.36 -5.62
CA ILE A 58 11.96 -1.09 -5.20
C ILE A 58 10.91 0.03 -5.12
N ASP A 59 10.10 0.21 -6.15
CA ASP A 59 9.21 1.39 -6.24
C ASP A 59 7.74 1.04 -6.06
N PHE A 60 7.18 1.47 -4.94
CA PHE A 60 5.76 1.31 -4.61
C PHE A 60 5.19 2.63 -4.07
N GLU A 61 3.96 2.91 -4.47
CA GLU A 61 3.21 4.10 -4.09
C GLU A 61 2.08 3.72 -3.13
N ILE A 62 1.65 4.67 -2.29
CA ILE A 62 0.38 4.55 -1.55
C ILE A 62 -0.71 5.24 -2.36
N LYS A 63 -1.78 4.50 -2.67
CA LYS A 63 -3.00 5.06 -3.27
C LYS A 63 -4.08 5.19 -2.21
N SER A 64 -4.62 6.40 -2.05
CA SER A 64 -5.85 6.60 -1.30
C SER A 64 -7.05 6.17 -2.14
N LEU A 65 -7.78 5.17 -1.66
CA LEU A 65 -9.13 4.89 -2.13
C LEU A 65 -10.06 5.76 -1.30
N VAL A 66 -10.31 6.97 -1.76
CA VAL A 66 -11.42 7.76 -1.23
C VAL A 66 -12.67 6.94 -1.55
N GLU A 67 -13.50 6.65 -0.54
CA GLU A 67 -14.86 6.17 -0.80
C GLU A 67 -15.48 7.17 -1.78
N GLN A 68 -15.68 6.76 -3.03
CA GLN A 68 -16.59 7.44 -3.93
C GLN A 68 -18.01 7.14 -3.43
N SER A 69 -18.36 7.67 -2.27
CA SER A 69 -19.72 7.81 -1.77
C SER A 69 -20.19 9.26 -1.98
N GLU A 70 -19.80 9.84 -3.11
CA GLU A 70 -20.28 11.14 -3.61
C GLU A 70 -20.38 11.05 -5.14
N LEU A 71 -21.26 10.19 -5.66
CA LEU A 71 -21.79 10.36 -7.01
C LEU A 71 -23.25 9.85 -7.03
N SER A 72 -24.13 10.85 -6.86
CA SER A 72 -25.57 10.93 -7.21
C SER A 72 -26.54 9.99 -6.49
#